data_AF-A0AAJ1MMC6-F1
#
_entry.id   AF-A0AAJ1MMC6-F1
#
_cell.length_a   1.000
_cell.length_b   1.000
_cell.length_c   1.000
_cell.angle_alpha   90.00
_cell.angle_beta   90.00
_cell.angle_gamma   90.00
#
_symmetry.space_group_name_H-M   'P 1'
#
loop_
_entity.id
_entity.type
_entity.pdbx_description
1 polymer ?
#
loop_
_entity_poly.entity_id
_entity_poly.type
_entity_poly.pdbx_seq_one_letter_code
_entity_poly.pdbx_strand_id
1 'polypeptide(L)'
;MGVRNKAVRVAFRKGYRVSDCGTEVCYKGRTRKLQVKEVNGKQYHRFSVRVDNKTTNILVHKLMAYQKYRGQAFKDGIVIRHKDDNSLNNSKKNILLGTQSQNMKDRWRNANN
;
A
#
# COMPACT_ATOMS: atom_id res chain seq x y z
N MET A 1 14.97 6.35 5.41
CA MET A 1 13.60 6.11 4.91
C MET A 1 13.58 6.12 3.38
N GLY A 2 13.08 5.06 2.72
CA GLY A 2 13.11 4.98 1.25
C GLY A 2 12.25 6.03 0.53
N VAL A 3 12.69 6.47 -0.65
CA VAL A 3 12.07 7.51 -1.50
C VAL A 3 10.55 7.28 -1.70
N ARG A 4 10.14 6.02 -1.86
CA ARG A 4 8.74 5.64 -2.06
C ARG A 4 7.87 5.85 -0.82
N ASN A 5 8.40 5.69 0.39
CA ASN A 5 7.62 5.93 1.61
C ASN A 5 7.46 7.45 1.86
N LYS A 6 8.46 8.26 1.50
CA LYS A 6 8.33 9.73 1.47
C LYS A 6 7.17 10.15 0.56
N ALA A 7 7.09 9.59 -0.64
CA ALA A 7 6.02 9.88 -1.59
C ALA A 7 4.62 9.54 -1.05
N VAL A 8 4.47 8.43 -0.30
CA VAL A 8 3.20 8.07 0.34
C VAL A 8 2.80 9.09 1.42
N ARG A 9 3.74 9.52 2.27
CA ARG A 9 3.49 10.56 3.28
C ARG A 9 3.05 11.87 2.62
N VAL A 10 3.72 12.27 1.53
CA VAL A 10 3.38 13.48 0.78
C VAL A 10 2.00 13.35 0.14
N ALA A 11 1.69 12.21 -0.49
CA ALA A 11 0.36 11.96 -1.05
C ALA A 11 -0.73 12.06 0.02
N PHE A 12 -0.55 11.42 1.16
CA PHE A 12 -1.50 11.52 2.27
C PHE A 12 -1.68 12.97 2.75
N ARG A 13 -0.58 13.72 2.94
CA ARG A 13 -0.61 15.13 3.34
C ARG A 13 -1.30 16.03 2.32
N LYS A 14 -1.15 15.74 1.01
CA LYS A 14 -1.86 16.45 -0.06
C LYS A 14 -3.36 16.20 -0.07
N GLY A 15 -3.85 15.19 0.64
CA GLY A 15 -5.27 14.84 0.69
C GLY A 15 -5.66 13.66 -0.21
N TYR A 16 -4.70 12.86 -0.69
CA TYR A 16 -5.04 11.59 -1.32
C TYR A 16 -5.58 10.64 -0.25
N ARG A 17 -6.71 9.99 -0.54
CA ARG A 17 -7.38 9.03 0.35
C ARG A 17 -7.74 7.79 -0.43
N VAL A 18 -7.54 6.62 0.18
CA VAL A 18 -8.02 5.35 -0.37
C VAL A 18 -9.40 5.08 0.20
N SER A 19 -10.35 4.61 -0.61
CA SER A 19 -11.65 4.14 -0.13
C SER A 19 -11.48 2.95 0.84
N ASP A 20 -12.41 2.75 1.77
CA ASP A 20 -12.30 1.67 2.76
C ASP A 20 -12.31 0.27 2.11
N CYS A 21 -12.96 0.11 0.96
CA CYS A 21 -12.92 -1.09 0.12
C CYS A 21 -11.60 -1.26 -0.65
N GLY A 22 -10.75 -0.23 -0.72
CA GLY A 22 -9.41 -0.31 -1.32
C GLY A 22 -9.37 -0.25 -2.84
N THR A 23 -10.50 -0.05 -3.49
CA THR A 23 -10.63 -0.08 -4.96
C THR A 23 -10.39 1.29 -5.60
N GLU A 24 -10.46 2.37 -4.82
CA GLU A 24 -10.42 3.72 -5.35
C GLU A 24 -9.48 4.62 -4.55
N VAL A 25 -8.88 5.57 -5.24
CA VAL A 25 -8.09 6.64 -4.62
C VAL A 25 -8.67 7.98 -5.03
N CYS A 26 -9.16 8.74 -4.05
CA CYS A 26 -9.74 10.06 -4.25
C CYS A 26 -8.72 11.16 -3.93
N TYR A 27 -8.73 12.23 -4.73
CA TYR A 27 -7.96 13.44 -4.50
C TYR A 27 -8.73 14.64 -5.03
N LYS A 28 -8.99 15.63 -4.17
CA LYS A 28 -9.75 16.86 -4.49
C LYS A 28 -11.08 16.55 -5.20
N GLY A 29 -11.85 15.59 -4.67
CA GLY A 29 -13.15 15.18 -5.23
C GLY A 29 -13.08 14.35 -6.51
N ARG A 30 -11.88 13.94 -6.99
CA ARG A 30 -11.73 13.13 -8.20
C ARG A 30 -11.11 11.77 -7.89
N THR A 31 -11.65 10.72 -8.49
CA THR A 31 -11.08 9.38 -8.46
C THR A 31 -9.87 9.29 -9.38
N ARG A 32 -8.78 8.68 -8.91
CA ARG A 32 -7.55 8.45 -9.66
C ARG A 32 -7.63 7.09 -10.33
N LYS A 33 -7.27 7.03 -11.61
CA LYS A 33 -7.11 5.77 -12.33
C LYS A 33 -6.00 4.94 -11.68
N LEU A 34 -6.35 3.74 -11.25
CA LEU A 34 -5.38 2.76 -10.78
C LEU A 34 -4.75 2.04 -11.97
N GLN A 35 -3.48 1.69 -11.82
CA GLN A 35 -2.74 0.86 -12.77
C GLN A 35 -2.29 -0.39 -12.03
N VAL A 36 -2.28 -1.52 -12.72
CA VAL A 36 -1.65 -2.74 -12.22
C VAL A 36 -0.16 -2.70 -12.55
N LYS A 37 0.67 -3.13 -11.61
CA LYS A 37 2.08 -3.40 -11.83
C LYS A 37 2.39 -4.81 -11.38
N GLU A 38 2.98 -5.59 -12.26
CA GLU A 38 3.55 -6.89 -11.89
C GLU A 38 4.96 -6.71 -11.34
N VAL A 39 5.25 -7.42 -10.24
CA VAL A 39 6.56 -7.50 -9.60
C VAL A 39 6.74 -8.93 -9.12
N ASN A 40 7.73 -9.64 -9.66
CA ASN A 40 8.06 -11.02 -9.28
C ASN A 40 6.83 -11.95 -9.29
N GLY A 41 6.01 -11.89 -10.35
CA GLY A 41 4.79 -12.70 -10.49
C GLY A 41 3.61 -12.27 -9.60
N LYS A 42 3.72 -11.21 -8.80
CA LYS A 42 2.61 -10.63 -8.03
C LYS A 42 2.16 -9.29 -8.61
N GLN A 43 0.84 -9.10 -8.70
CA GLN A 43 0.23 -7.88 -9.24
C GLN A 43 -0.16 -6.90 -8.12
N TYR A 44 0.18 -5.63 -8.28
CA TYR A 44 -0.11 -4.59 -7.30
C TYR A 44 -0.79 -3.38 -7.94
N HIS A 45 -1.82 -2.85 -7.28
CA HIS A 45 -2.38 -1.56 -7.64
C HIS A 45 -1.42 -0.42 -7.30
N ARG A 46 -1.21 0.47 -8.27
CA ARG A 46 -0.44 1.70 -8.15
C ARG A 46 -1.16 2.88 -8.78
N PHE A 47 -0.75 4.07 -8.39
CA PHE A 47 -1.15 5.31 -9.06
C PHE A 47 -0.02 6.34 -9.00
N SER A 48 -0.08 7.31 -9.90
CA SER A 48 0.92 8.37 -10.01
C SER A 48 0.55 9.58 -9.16
N VAL A 49 1.53 10.09 -8.41
CA VAL A 49 1.46 11.32 -7.61
C VAL A 49 2.58 12.26 -7.99
N ARG A 50 2.32 13.57 -7.98
CA ARG A 50 3.38 14.58 -8.12
C ARG A 50 4.00 14.85 -6.75
N VAL A 51 5.30 14.68 -6.63
CA VAL A 51 6.11 14.94 -5.42
C VAL A 51 7.37 15.67 -5.86
N ASP A 52 7.65 16.83 -5.26
CA ASP A 52 8.85 17.63 -5.55
C ASP A 52 9.06 17.86 -7.07
N ASN A 53 7.99 18.27 -7.76
CA ASN A 53 7.89 18.46 -9.21
C ASN A 53 8.14 17.21 -10.09
N LYS A 54 8.27 16.02 -9.50
CA LYS A 54 8.47 14.75 -10.20
C LYS A 54 7.25 13.85 -10.07
N THR A 55 6.94 13.10 -11.12
CA THR A 55 5.88 12.08 -11.09
C THR A 55 6.43 10.80 -10.48
N THR A 56 5.90 10.40 -9.32
CA THR A 56 6.28 9.18 -8.61
C THR A 56 5.10 8.22 -8.55
N ASN A 57 5.35 6.95 -8.82
CA ASN A 57 4.35 5.90 -8.65
C ASN A 57 4.37 5.35 -7.22
N ILE A 58 3.21 5.32 -6.57
CA ILE A 58 3.05 4.73 -5.24
C ILE A 58 2.02 3.60 -5.27
N LEU A 59 2.20 2.62 -4.38
CA LEU A 59 1.32 1.46 -4.27
C LEU A 59 0.12 1.79 -3.38
N VAL A 60 -1.07 1.31 -3.76
CA VAL A 60 -2.33 1.60 -3.06
C VAL A 60 -2.31 1.04 -1.63
N HIS A 61 -1.88 -0.22 -1.44
CA HIS A 61 -1.75 -0.81 -0.10
C HIS A 61 -0.86 0.01 0.85
N LYS A 62 0.18 0.67 0.34
CA LYS A 62 1.05 1.51 1.19
C LYS A 62 0.34 2.78 1.65
N LEU A 63 -0.45 3.41 0.78
CA LEU A 63 -1.27 4.55 1.17
C LEU A 63 -2.36 4.11 2.15
N MET A 64 -3.01 2.97 1.92
CA MET A 64 -4.02 2.41 2.85
C MET A 64 -3.40 2.11 4.22
N ALA A 65 -2.24 1.45 4.25
CA ALA A 65 -1.54 1.16 5.51
C ALA A 65 -1.17 2.43 6.26
N TYR A 66 -0.65 3.46 5.57
CA TYR A 66 -0.37 4.75 6.19
C TYR A 66 -1.64 5.50 6.63
N GLN A 67 -2.75 5.31 5.90
CA GLN A 67 -4.04 5.87 6.28
C GLN A 67 -4.55 5.24 7.59
N LYS A 68 -4.39 3.91 7.73
CA LYS A 68 -4.85 3.15 8.90
C LYS A 68 -3.93 3.27 10.11
N TYR A 69 -2.61 3.17 9.92
CA TYR A 69 -1.63 3.05 11.00
C TYR A 69 -0.63 4.21 11.09
N ARG A 70 -0.74 5.22 10.21
CA ARG A 70 0.11 6.42 10.20
C ARG A 70 1.60 6.05 10.17
N GLY A 71 2.40 6.71 11.01
CA GLY A 71 3.85 6.52 11.09
C GLY A 71 4.26 5.08 11.40
N GLN A 72 3.40 4.28 12.03
CA GLN A 72 3.69 2.89 12.37
C GLN A 72 3.89 2.01 11.13
N ALA A 73 3.21 2.33 10.02
CA ALA A 73 3.30 1.56 8.77
C ALA A 73 4.70 1.58 8.13
N PHE A 74 5.57 2.51 8.54
CA PHE A 74 6.92 2.67 8.00
C PHE A 74 7.99 2.67 9.09
N LYS A 75 7.71 2.08 10.26
CA LYS A 75 8.74 1.78 11.25
C LYS A 75 9.66 0.68 10.71
N ASP A 76 10.92 0.72 11.11
CA ASP A 76 11.89 -0.31 10.73
C ASP A 76 11.45 -1.68 11.28
N GLY A 77 11.66 -2.74 10.50
CA GLY A 77 11.21 -4.09 10.82
C GLY A 77 9.72 -4.38 10.58
N ILE A 78 8.90 -3.37 10.25
CA ILE A 78 7.49 -3.54 9.93
C ILE A 78 7.28 -3.72 8.43
N VAL A 79 6.49 -4.73 8.06
CA VAL A 79 6.01 -4.99 6.71
C VAL A 79 4.50 -4.86 6.63
N ILE A 80 4.03 -4.41 5.46
CA ILE A 80 2.61 -4.34 5.13
C ILE A 80 2.26 -5.64 4.43
N ARG A 81 1.28 -6.36 4.97
CA ARG A 81 0.80 -7.65 4.46
C ARG A 81 -0.70 -7.60 4.17
N HIS A 82 -1.13 -8.48 3.28
CA HIS A 82 -2.52 -8.74 2.94
C HIS A 82 -2.98 -9.98 3.70
N LYS A 83 -4.13 -9.92 4.37
CA LYS A 83 -4.64 -11.03 5.20
C LYS A 83 -4.96 -12.26 4.35
N ASP A 84 -5.45 -12.06 3.12
CA ASP A 84 -5.84 -13.10 2.16
C ASP A 84 -4.76 -13.45 1.13
N ASP A 85 -3.53 -12.94 1.28
CA ASP A 85 -2.43 -13.01 0.28
C ASP A 85 -2.77 -12.46 -1.12
N ASN A 86 -3.93 -11.82 -1.30
CA ASN A 86 -4.32 -11.19 -2.54
C ASN A 86 -3.82 -9.73 -2.56
N SER A 87 -2.74 -9.48 -3.30
CA SER A 87 -2.09 -8.18 -3.41
C SER A 87 -2.95 -7.09 -4.08
N LEU A 88 -4.04 -7.46 -4.75
CA LEU A 88 -5.01 -6.53 -5.35
C LEU A 88 -6.14 -6.15 -4.37
N ASN A 89 -6.36 -6.93 -3.30
CA ASN A 89 -7.32 -6.60 -2.25
C ASN A 89 -6.74 -5.57 -1.28
N ASN A 90 -6.85 -4.29 -1.62
CA ASN A 90 -6.29 -3.20 -0.81
C ASN A 90 -7.27 -2.70 0.27
N SER A 91 -8.31 -3.45 0.61
CA SER A 91 -9.32 -3.01 1.58
C SER A 91 -8.71 -2.78 2.96
N LYS A 92 -9.26 -1.81 3.69
CA LYS A 92 -8.75 -1.42 5.02
C LYS A 92 -8.72 -2.59 6.01
N LYS A 93 -9.68 -3.53 5.89
CA LYS A 93 -9.75 -4.74 6.72
C LYS A 93 -8.69 -5.77 6.32
N ASN A 94 -8.31 -5.83 5.05
CA ASN A 94 -7.31 -6.76 4.54
C ASN A 94 -5.85 -6.31 4.79
N ILE A 95 -5.63 -5.02 5.00
CA ILE A 95 -4.29 -4.47 5.26
C ILE A 95 -3.90 -4.59 6.74
N LEU A 96 -2.82 -5.33 6.99
CA LEU A 96 -2.23 -5.57 8.30
C LEU A 96 -0.76 -5.12 8.32
N LEU A 97 -0.28 -4.75 9.52
CA LEU A 97 1.15 -4.61 9.79
C LEU A 97 1.63 -5.89 10.46
N GLY A 98 2.83 -6.31 10.12
CA GLY A 98 3.52 -7.40 10.81
C GLY A 98 5.03 -7.23 10.75
N THR A 99 5.76 -8.19 11.27
CA THR A 99 7.21 -8.27 11.11
C THR A 99 7.57 -9.13 9.90
N GLN A 100 8.82 -9.03 9.41
CA GLN A 100 9.30 -9.92 8.35
C GLN A 100 9.17 -11.40 8.72
N SER A 101 9.44 -11.75 9.98
CA SER A 101 9.29 -13.12 10.50
C SER A 101 7.83 -13.61 10.44
N GLN A 102 6.86 -12.77 10.80
CA GLN A 102 5.44 -13.11 10.66
C GLN A 102 5.06 -13.34 9.19
N ASN A 103 5.50 -12.46 8.29
CA ASN A 103 5.21 -12.59 6.85
C ASN A 103 5.82 -13.87 6.23
N MET A 104 7.01 -14.28 6.68
CA MET A 104 7.61 -15.57 6.26
C MET A 104 6.81 -16.76 6.80
N LYS A 105 6.33 -16.69 8.04
CA LYS A 105 5.51 -17.74 8.66
C LYS A 105 4.16 -17.92 7.94
N ASP A 106 3.51 -16.83 7.52
CA ASP A 106 2.27 -16.92 6.74
C ASP A 106 2.50 -17.53 5.35
N ARG A 107 3.59 -17.15 4.67
CA ARG A 107 3.94 -17.73 3.35
C ARG A 107 4.15 -19.23 3.45
N TRP A 108 4.80 -19.70 4.51
CA TRP A 108 4.98 -21.14 4.73
C TRP A 108 3.66 -21.85 5.02
N ARG A 109 2.79 -21.25 5.84
CA ARG A 109 1.48 -21.85 6.18
C ARG A 109 0.55 -21.96 4.96
N ASN A 110 0.54 -20.96 4.09
CA ASN A 110 -0.30 -20.95 2.89
C ASN A 110 0.24 -21.84 1.75
N ALA A 111 1.51 -22.22 1.79
CA ALA A 111 2.10 -23.12 0.78
C ALA A 111 1.89 -24.61 1.11
N ASN A 112 1.45 -24.93 2.32
CA ASN A 112 1.32 -26.31 2.84
C ASN A 112 -0.12 -26.65 3.26
N ASN A 113 -1.11 -25.94 2.73
CA ASN A 113 -2.53 -26.13 3.01
C ASN A 113 -3.32 -25.92 1.72
#